data_AF-B4HII3-F1
#
_entry.id   AF-B4HII3-F1
#
_cell.length_a   1.000
_cell.length_b   1.000
_cell.length_c   1.000
_cell.angle_alpha   90.00
_cell.angle_beta   90.00
_cell.angle_gamma   90.00
#
_symmetry.space_group_name_H-M   'P 1'
#
loop_
_entity.id
_entity.type
_entity.pdbx_description
1 polymer ?
#
loop_
_entity_poly.entity_id
_entity_poly.type
_entity_poly.pdbx_seq_one_letter_code
_entity_poly.pdbx_strand_id
1 'polypeptide(L)'
;MQSTSIICVILILGCVLINGQSPDCRKLRDTCNPCIRRLNNYINNADFLNNGCREKVRGRYIWKNQTICNLQVIACGAHKRKLNCLVIAELAGMPRRT
;
A
#
# COMPACT_ATOMS: atom_id res chain seq x y z
N MET A 1 27.00 -0.64 -37.37
CA MET A 1 27.37 -0.40 -35.95
C MET A 1 26.54 0.70 -35.26
N GLN A 2 25.99 1.68 -35.99
CA GLN A 2 25.17 2.74 -35.36
C GLN A 2 23.75 2.29 -34.95
N SER A 3 23.07 1.50 -35.78
CA SER A 3 21.70 1.03 -35.53
C SER A 3 21.56 0.18 -34.26
N THR A 4 22.51 -0.71 -34.00
CA THR A 4 22.55 -1.54 -32.78
C THR A 4 22.73 -0.68 -31.52
N SER A 5 23.54 0.37 -31.59
CA SER A 5 23.79 1.27 -30.46
C SER A 5 22.53 2.07 -30.10
N ILE A 6 21.78 2.55 -31.10
CA ILE A 6 20.53 3.28 -30.90
C ILE A 6 19.46 2.38 -30.25
N ILE A 7 19.33 1.14 -30.71
CA ILE A 7 18.38 0.16 -30.14
C ILE A 7 18.73 -0.13 -28.67
N CYS A 8 20.01 -0.33 -28.35
CA CYS A 8 20.45 -0.52 -26.97
C CYS A 8 20.07 0.66 -26.06
N VAL A 9 20.27 1.90 -26.53
CA VAL A 9 19.93 3.11 -25.77
C VAL A 9 18.42 3.18 -25.51
N ILE A 10 17.60 2.91 -26.53
CA ILE A 10 16.13 2.92 -26.40
C ILE A 10 15.66 1.83 -25.42
N LEU A 11 16.23 0.63 -25.48
CA LEU A 11 15.89 -0.46 -24.55
C LEU A 11 16.24 -0.10 -23.10
N ILE A 12 17.42 0.47 -22.87
CA ILE A 12 17.85 0.92 -21.54
C ILE A 12 16.91 2.02 -21.03
N LEU A 13 16.60 3.03 -21.86
CA LEU A 13 15.64 4.09 -21.53
C LEU A 13 14.25 3.52 -21.21
N GLY A 14 13.75 2.59 -22.02
CA GLY A 14 12.48 1.92 -21.78
C GLY A 14 12.45 1.18 -20.44
N CYS A 15 13.49 0.41 -20.13
CA CYS A 15 13.60 -0.29 -18.85
C CYS A 15 13.65 0.68 -17.66
N VAL A 16 14.40 1.78 -17.76
CA VAL A 16 14.52 2.76 -16.68
C VAL A 16 13.19 3.52 -16.47
N LEU A 17 12.53 3.94 -17.55
CA LEU A 17 11.26 4.67 -17.49
C LEU A 17 10.14 3.82 -16.89
N ILE A 18 10.04 2.54 -17.28
CA ILE A 18 9.03 1.63 -16.74
C ILE A 18 9.25 1.37 -15.24
N ASN A 19 10.50 1.20 -14.81
CA ASN A 19 10.81 1.01 -13.39
C ASN A 19 10.67 2.29 -12.55
N GLY A 20 10.77 3.47 -13.17
CA GLY A 20 10.60 4.77 -12.52
C GLY A 20 9.15 5.16 -12.24
N GLN A 21 8.17 4.49 -12.86
CA GLN A 21 6.74 4.71 -12.58
C GLN A 21 6.30 4.02 -11.29
N SER A 22 6.90 4.40 -10.14
CA SER A 22 6.36 4.01 -8.85
C SER A 22 5.04 4.75 -8.61
N PRO A 23 3.96 4.07 -8.18
CA PRO A 23 2.70 4.73 -7.93
C PRO A 23 2.85 5.78 -6.80
N ASP A 24 2.36 7.00 -7.04
CA ASP A 24 2.31 8.04 -6.00
C ASP A 24 1.18 7.71 -5.00
N CYS A 25 1.52 6.82 -4.07
CA CYS A 25 0.60 6.36 -3.03
C CYS A 25 0.23 7.46 -2.04
N ARG A 26 0.97 8.58 -1.99
CA ARG A 26 0.63 9.72 -1.14
C ARG A 26 -0.55 10.49 -1.74
N LYS A 27 -0.50 10.76 -3.06
CA LYS A 27 -1.61 11.38 -3.79
C LYS A 27 -2.91 10.56 -3.69
N LEU A 28 -2.80 9.24 -3.61
CA LEU A 28 -3.95 8.35 -3.35
C LEU A 28 -4.64 8.66 -2.02
N ARG A 29 -3.88 8.93 -0.95
CA ARG A 29 -4.45 9.29 0.36
C ARG A 29 -5.28 10.58 0.29
N ASP A 30 -4.71 11.59 -0.35
CA ASP A 30 -5.30 12.92 -0.45
C ASP A 30 -6.58 12.89 -1.29
N THR A 31 -6.63 12.00 -2.28
CA THR A 31 -7.81 11.78 -3.13
C THR A 31 -8.86 10.90 -2.45
N CYS A 32 -8.45 9.93 -1.62
CA CYS A 32 -9.34 8.98 -0.96
C CYS A 32 -10.14 9.60 0.19
N ASN A 33 -9.50 10.43 1.03
CA ASN A 33 -10.13 10.98 2.24
C ASN A 33 -11.46 11.73 1.97
N PRO A 34 -11.59 12.56 0.91
CA PRO A 34 -12.87 13.19 0.55
C PRO A 34 -13.95 12.20 0.13
N CYS A 35 -13.59 11.10 -0.54
CA CYS A 35 -14.52 10.08 -1.02
C CYS A 35 -15.16 9.29 0.13
N ILE A 36 -14.37 8.93 1.15
CA ILE A 36 -14.88 8.20 2.33
C ILE A 36 -15.97 9.00 3.06
N ARG A 37 -15.82 10.33 3.17
CA ARG A 37 -16.82 11.18 3.83
C ARG A 37 -18.18 11.17 3.12
N ARG A 38 -18.20 10.91 1.81
CA ARG A 38 -19.44 10.84 1.00
C ARG A 38 -20.02 9.43 0.93
N LEU A 39 -19.24 8.41 1.29
CA LEU A 39 -19.66 7.01 1.26
C LEU A 39 -20.51 6.72 2.52
N ASN A 40 -21.77 7.16 2.49
CA ASN A 40 -22.67 7.14 3.64
C ASN A 40 -23.32 5.76 3.92
N ASN A 41 -22.68 4.64 3.56
CA ASN A 41 -23.31 3.32 3.67
C ASN A 41 -22.37 2.17 4.06
N TYR A 42 -22.48 1.80 5.34
CA TYR A 42 -22.62 0.46 5.95
C TYR A 42 -21.59 -0.67 5.70
N ILE A 43 -20.81 -0.69 4.62
CA ILE A 43 -19.81 -1.75 4.39
C ILE A 43 -18.41 -1.19 4.66
N ASN A 44 -18.20 -0.71 5.88
CA ASN A 44 -16.90 -0.27 6.34
C ASN A 44 -16.08 -1.49 6.78
N ASN A 45 -15.66 -2.32 5.80
CA ASN A 45 -14.86 -3.53 6.02
C ASN A 45 -13.55 -3.29 6.80
N ALA A 46 -13.18 -2.02 7.00
CA ALA A 46 -12.12 -1.62 7.90
C ALA A 46 -12.32 -2.18 9.32
N ASP A 47 -13.54 -2.17 9.87
CA ASP A 47 -13.77 -2.64 11.25
C ASP A 47 -13.62 -4.15 11.36
N PHE A 48 -14.18 -4.90 10.42
CA PHE A 48 -14.00 -6.35 10.33
C PHE A 48 -12.50 -6.71 10.22
N LEU A 49 -11.77 -6.04 9.33
CA LEU A 49 -10.33 -6.24 9.17
C LEU A 49 -9.56 -5.85 10.43
N ASN A 50 -9.90 -4.71 11.04
CA ASN A 50 -9.26 -4.21 12.24
C ASN A 50 -9.44 -5.19 13.41
N ASN A 51 -10.66 -5.70 13.61
CA ASN A 51 -10.95 -6.66 14.66
C ASN A 51 -10.23 -7.98 14.42
N GLY A 52 -10.31 -8.53 13.21
CA GLY A 52 -9.65 -9.79 12.86
C GLY A 52 -8.12 -9.69 12.93
N CYS A 53 -7.53 -8.60 12.45
CA CYS A 53 -6.09 -8.41 12.50
C CYS A 53 -5.57 -8.10 13.90
N ARG A 54 -6.31 -7.30 14.69
CA ARG A 54 -6.00 -7.05 16.10
C ARG A 54 -5.85 -8.35 16.88
N GLU A 55 -6.78 -9.29 16.69
CA GLU A 55 -6.70 -10.59 17.35
C GLU A 55 -5.51 -11.41 16.83
N LYS A 56 -5.34 -11.52 15.51
CA LYS A 56 -4.24 -12.29 14.89
C LYS A 56 -2.84 -11.81 15.29
N VAL A 57 -2.66 -10.51 15.50
CA VAL A 57 -1.34 -9.93 15.83
C VAL A 57 -1.18 -9.62 17.31
N ARG A 58 -2.17 -9.93 18.15
CA ARG A 58 -2.22 -9.58 19.58
C ARG A 58 -0.96 -9.98 20.34
N GLY A 59 -0.33 -11.09 20.00
CA GLY A 59 0.91 -11.54 20.65
C GLY A 59 2.19 -10.83 20.21
N ARG A 60 2.17 -9.99 19.16
CA ARG A 60 3.38 -9.42 18.54
C ARG A 60 3.32 -7.91 18.35
N TYR A 61 2.14 -7.34 18.15
CA TYR A 61 1.97 -5.92 17.83
C TYR A 61 0.83 -5.29 18.64
N ILE A 62 0.96 -4.00 18.90
CA ILE A 62 -0.12 -3.14 19.39
C ILE A 62 -0.89 -2.61 18.19
N TRP A 63 -2.01 -3.25 17.86
CA TRP A 63 -2.80 -2.89 16.68
C TRP A 63 -3.44 -1.51 16.81
N LYS A 64 -3.24 -0.65 15.80
CA LYS A 64 -3.93 0.62 15.62
C LYS A 64 -4.91 0.50 14.46
N ASN A 65 -6.16 0.93 14.67
CA ASN A 65 -7.19 0.83 13.65
C ASN A 65 -6.78 1.57 12.38
N GLN A 66 -6.93 0.90 11.24
CA GLN A 66 -6.68 1.46 9.92
C GLN A 66 -7.99 1.90 9.29
N THR A 67 -7.96 3.05 8.62
CA THR A 67 -9.04 3.46 7.72
C THR A 67 -8.89 2.76 6.38
N ILE A 68 -9.95 2.74 5.56
CA ILE A 68 -9.88 2.23 4.19
C ILE A 68 -8.78 2.95 3.38
N CYS A 69 -8.67 4.28 3.51
CA CYS A 69 -7.61 5.02 2.82
C CYS A 69 -6.21 4.61 3.28
N ASN A 70 -6.00 4.36 4.57
CA ASN A 70 -4.71 3.86 5.05
C ASN A 70 -4.37 2.50 4.43
N LEU A 71 -5.36 1.59 4.38
CA LEU A 71 -5.18 0.26 3.78
C LEU A 71 -4.89 0.36 2.27
N GLN A 72 -5.53 1.27 1.55
CA GLN A 72 -5.26 1.52 0.13
C GLN A 72 -3.85 2.07 -0.10
N VAL A 73 -3.39 2.98 0.75
CA VAL A 73 -2.02 3.52 0.68
C VAL A 73 -0.99 2.44 0.94
N ILE A 74 -1.23 1.59 1.96
CA ILE A 74 -0.37 0.44 2.27
C ILE A 74 -0.33 -0.53 1.08
N ALA A 75 -1.49 -0.83 0.47
CA ALA A 75 -1.57 -1.74 -0.66
C ALA A 75 -0.86 -1.19 -1.91
N CYS A 76 -1.00 0.10 -2.18
CA CYS A 76 -0.29 0.79 -3.24
C CYS A 76 1.23 0.71 -3.05
N GLY A 77 1.72 1.03 -1.84
CA GLY A 77 3.15 1.06 -1.53
C GLY A 77 3.80 -0.33 -1.51
N ALA A 78 3.02 -1.37 -1.21
CA ALA A 78 3.48 -2.74 -1.08
C ALA A 78 2.90 -3.67 -2.15
N HIS A 79 2.69 -3.18 -3.38
CA HIS A 79 2.10 -3.92 -4.50
C HIS A 79 2.80 -5.24 -4.86
N LYS A 80 4.05 -5.46 -4.41
CA LYS A 80 4.79 -6.73 -4.58
C LYS A 80 4.71 -7.68 -3.37
N ARG A 81 4.08 -7.29 -2.26
CA ARG A 81 3.97 -8.09 -1.02
C ARG A 81 2.54 -8.59 -0.83
N LYS A 82 2.40 -9.83 -0.34
CA LYS A 82 1.10 -10.33 0.14
C LYS A 82 0.73 -9.64 1.45
N LEU A 83 -0.37 -8.88 1.45
CA LEU A 83 -0.85 -8.12 2.61
C LEU A 83 -1.62 -9.01 3.58
N ASN A 84 -0.91 -9.59 4.54
CA ASN A 84 -1.51 -10.19 5.72
C ASN A 84 -1.43 -9.23 6.93
N CYS A 85 -2.11 -9.55 8.03
CA CYS A 85 -2.15 -8.67 9.21
C CYS A 85 -0.77 -8.33 9.79
N LEU A 86 0.22 -9.24 9.73
CA LEU A 86 1.58 -8.97 10.22
C LEU A 86 2.31 -7.98 9.31
N VAL A 87 2.19 -8.15 8.00
CA VAL A 87 2.77 -7.25 6.99
C VAL A 87 2.10 -5.87 7.08
N ILE A 88 0.79 -5.82 7.27
CA ILE A 88 0.07 -4.55 7.46
C ILE A 88 0.54 -3.86 8.74
N ALA A 89 0.70 -4.59 9.85
CA ALA A 89 1.18 -4.01 11.11
C ALA A 89 2.61 -3.45 10.98
N GLU A 90 3.49 -4.18 10.30
CA GLU A 90 4.86 -3.74 9.98
C GLU A 90 4.87 -2.47 9.13
N LEU A 91 4.15 -2.49 8.00
CA LEU A 91 4.10 -1.37 7.06
C LEU A 91 3.39 -0.13 7.63
N ALA A 92 2.42 -0.33 8.52
CA ALA A 92 1.76 0.74 9.24
C ALA A 92 2.60 1.29 10.42
N GLY A 93 3.80 0.75 10.66
CA GLY A 93 4.68 1.19 11.74
C GLY A 93 4.10 0.93 13.13
N MET A 94 3.37 -0.18 13.31
CA MET A 94 2.76 -0.49 14.59
C MET A 94 3.81 -0.90 15.63
N PRO A 95 3.68 -0.47 16.90
CA PRO A 95 4.60 -0.89 17.96
C PRO A 95 4.57 -2.40 18.16
N ARG A 96 5.74 -2.99 18.41
CA ARG A 96 5.83 -4.39 18.87
C ARG A 96 5.42 -4.49 20.33
N ARG A 97 4.82 -5.62 20.71
CA ARG A 97 4.74 -6.02 22.12
C ARG A 97 6.04 -6.74 22.45
N THR A 98 6.83 -6.12 23.32
CA THR A 98 7.99 -6.73 24.00
C THR A 98 7.55 -7.89 24.87
#